data_AF-A0A1G5PHJ9-F1
#
_entry.id   AF-A0A1G5PHJ9-F1
#
_cell.length_a   1.000
_cell.length_b   1.000
_cell.length_c   1.000
_cell.angle_alpha   90.00
_cell.angle_beta   90.00
_cell.angle_gamma   90.00
#
_symmetry.space_group_name_H-M   'P 1'
#
loop_
_entity.id
_entity.type
_entity.pdbx_description
1 polymer ?
#
loop_
_entity_poly.entity_id
_entity_poly.type
_entity_poly.pdbx_seq_one_letter_code
_entity_poly.pdbx_strand_id
1 'polypeptide(L)'
;ELAQAVERGQLELHYQPVVDLRSGGIVGAEALLRWRHPTLGLLPPGQFLPVVESSGLMPEIGAWVLGEACRQMRDWRMLAWRPFRLAVNVSASQVGPDFDGWVKGVLADAELPAEYLEIELTESVAFGDPAIFPALDALRQIGVRFAADDFGTGYSCLQHLKCCPISTLKIDQSFVAVIPSVAYTDPEVAWVGLTEDQAKAQGIKVKKGLFPWAASGRAIANGRDEGFTKLLFDDSPEAGSGDGHAGRGHGKILGGGMVGTHAGDMIGEIALAIEMGADAVDIGKTIHPHPTLGESIGMAAEVAHGSCTDVPPARK
;
A
#
# COMPACT_ATOMS: atom_id res chain seq x y z
N GLU A 1 18.71 -12.42 -21.58
CA GLU A 1 17.59 -11.84 -22.34
C GLU A 1 17.24 -10.45 -21.86
N LEU A 2 17.09 -10.24 -20.55
CA LEU A 2 16.75 -8.93 -19.96
C LEU A 2 17.76 -7.82 -20.27
N ALA A 3 19.06 -8.11 -20.22
CA ALA A 3 20.12 -7.18 -20.64
C ALA A 3 19.99 -6.72 -22.10
N GLN A 4 19.39 -7.53 -22.97
CA GLN A 4 19.19 -7.19 -24.39
C GLN A 4 17.83 -6.51 -24.62
N ALA A 5 16.96 -6.40 -23.61
CA ALA A 5 15.63 -5.84 -23.76
C ALA A 5 15.67 -4.33 -24.10
N VAL A 6 16.65 -3.61 -23.54
CA VAL A 6 16.92 -2.19 -23.84
C VAL A 6 17.31 -2.05 -25.32
N GLU A 7 18.35 -2.77 -25.77
CA GLU A 7 18.84 -2.74 -27.16
C GLU A 7 17.78 -3.16 -28.18
N ARG A 8 16.87 -4.06 -27.79
CA ARG A 8 15.82 -4.60 -28.67
C ARG A 8 14.52 -3.80 -28.66
N GLY A 9 14.46 -2.66 -27.97
CA GLY A 9 13.27 -1.81 -27.91
C GLY A 9 12.06 -2.53 -27.31
N GLN A 10 12.28 -3.42 -26.35
CA GLN A 10 11.22 -4.21 -25.70
C GLN A 10 10.66 -3.54 -24.44
N LEU A 11 11.34 -2.50 -23.94
CA LEU A 11 10.87 -1.71 -22.82
C LEU A 11 9.98 -0.58 -23.32
N GLU A 12 8.90 -0.31 -22.59
CA GLU A 12 8.02 0.82 -22.83
C GLU A 12 7.58 1.42 -21.49
N LEU A 13 7.18 2.70 -21.52
CA LEU A 13 6.61 3.37 -20.35
C LEU A 13 5.09 3.46 -20.52
N HIS A 14 4.38 3.03 -19.48
CA HIS A 14 2.95 3.32 -19.31
C HIS A 14 2.81 4.47 -18.32
N TYR A 15 1.72 5.21 -18.40
CA TYR A 15 1.54 6.44 -17.63
C TYR A 15 0.26 6.38 -16.82
N GLN A 16 0.39 6.36 -15.49
CA GLN A 16 -0.76 6.36 -14.59
C GLN A 16 -1.11 7.80 -14.21
N PRO A 17 -2.33 8.29 -14.50
CA PRO A 17 -2.71 9.66 -14.18
C PRO A 17 -2.74 9.94 -12.67
N VAL A 18 -2.21 11.09 -12.27
CA VAL A 18 -2.37 11.65 -10.93
C VAL A 18 -3.46 12.73 -10.99
N VAL A 19 -4.47 12.60 -10.12
CA VAL A 19 -5.68 13.44 -10.15
C VAL A 19 -5.74 14.32 -8.91
N ASP A 20 -5.99 15.61 -9.11
CA ASP A 20 -6.36 16.51 -8.02
C ASP A 20 -7.80 16.21 -7.58
N LEU A 21 -7.97 15.73 -6.36
CA LEU A 21 -9.27 15.26 -5.86
C LEU A 21 -10.34 16.37 -5.76
N ARG A 22 -9.91 17.64 -5.66
CA ARG A 22 -10.85 18.77 -5.55
C ARG A 22 -11.44 19.14 -6.91
N SER A 23 -10.61 19.19 -7.94
CA SER A 23 -10.99 19.64 -9.27
C SER A 23 -11.32 18.48 -10.22
N GLY A 24 -10.90 17.25 -9.89
CA GLY A 24 -10.96 16.09 -10.79
C GLY A 24 -10.00 16.20 -11.98
N GLY A 25 -9.15 17.22 -12.03
CA GLY A 25 -8.19 17.43 -13.12
C GLY A 25 -6.96 16.53 -12.98
N ILE A 26 -6.44 16.07 -14.11
CA ILE A 26 -5.14 15.41 -14.16
C ILE A 26 -4.06 16.47 -13.95
N VAL A 27 -3.23 16.27 -12.92
CA VAL A 27 -2.14 17.19 -12.52
C VAL A 27 -0.75 16.62 -12.75
N GLY A 28 -0.68 15.36 -13.18
CA GLY A 28 0.57 14.69 -13.50
C GLY A 28 0.33 13.25 -13.93
N ALA A 29 1.40 12.50 -14.10
CA ALA A 29 1.36 11.06 -14.26
C ALA A 29 2.60 10.41 -13.64
N GLU A 30 2.48 9.15 -13.26
CA GLU A 30 3.61 8.29 -12.90
C GLU A 30 4.03 7.44 -14.10
N ALA A 31 5.31 7.46 -14.43
CA ALA A 31 5.90 6.67 -15.50
C ALA A 31 6.25 5.27 -14.98
N LEU A 32 5.51 4.27 -15.47
CA LEU A 32 5.61 2.89 -15.03
C LEU A 32 6.24 2.03 -16.13
N LEU A 33 7.40 1.45 -15.82
CA LEU A 33 8.09 0.54 -16.73
C LEU A 33 7.21 -0.67 -17.09
N ARG A 34 7.23 -1.07 -18.34
CA ARG A 34 6.65 -2.32 -18.83
C ARG A 34 7.62 -3.01 -19.76
N TRP A 35 7.59 -4.33 -19.74
CA TRP A 35 8.38 -5.13 -20.67
C TRP A 35 7.47 -5.87 -21.64
N ARG A 36 7.53 -5.49 -22.92
CA ARG A 36 6.86 -6.18 -24.01
C ARG A 36 7.68 -7.40 -24.43
N HIS A 37 7.53 -8.49 -23.70
CA HIS A 37 8.23 -9.74 -23.97
C HIS A 37 7.71 -10.39 -25.27
N PRO A 38 8.58 -10.89 -26.17
CA PRO A 38 8.15 -11.49 -27.44
C PRO A 38 7.19 -12.67 -27.30
N THR A 39 7.33 -13.46 -26.23
CA THR A 39 6.53 -14.68 -26.01
C THR A 39 5.58 -14.60 -24.82
N LEU A 40 5.90 -13.78 -23.81
CA LEU A 40 5.12 -13.70 -22.56
C LEU A 40 4.14 -12.53 -22.58
N GLY A 41 4.19 -11.70 -23.64
CA GLY A 41 3.36 -10.51 -23.74
C GLY A 41 3.85 -9.38 -22.85
N LEU A 42 2.93 -8.53 -22.42
CA LEU A 42 3.24 -7.35 -21.61
C LEU A 42 3.41 -7.74 -20.13
N LEU A 43 4.61 -7.54 -19.60
CA LEU A 43 4.95 -7.87 -18.22
C LEU A 43 5.02 -6.61 -17.35
N PRO A 44 4.38 -6.61 -16.17
CA PRO A 44 4.50 -5.53 -15.19
C PRO A 44 5.80 -5.65 -14.37
N PRO A 45 6.27 -4.55 -13.75
CA PRO A 45 7.53 -4.48 -13.01
C PRO A 45 7.74 -5.60 -12.00
N GLY A 46 6.70 -5.94 -11.20
CA GLY A 46 6.80 -6.97 -10.17
C GLY A 46 7.20 -8.36 -10.67
N GLN A 47 7.05 -8.66 -11.96
CA GLN A 47 7.44 -9.95 -12.54
C GLN A 47 8.90 -10.00 -12.99
N PHE A 48 9.58 -8.87 -13.14
CA PHE A 48 10.95 -8.86 -13.70
C PHE A 48 11.94 -7.94 -12.96
N LEU A 49 11.51 -6.90 -12.25
CA LEU A 49 12.39 -6.03 -11.47
C LEU A 49 13.27 -6.78 -10.46
N PRO A 50 12.77 -7.78 -9.69
CA PRO A 50 13.64 -8.54 -8.78
C PRO A 50 14.84 -9.21 -9.49
N VAL A 51 14.64 -9.61 -10.75
CA VAL A 51 15.70 -10.18 -11.59
C VAL A 51 16.65 -9.09 -12.10
N VAL A 52 16.13 -7.91 -12.46
CA VAL A 52 16.94 -6.74 -12.86
C VAL A 52 17.88 -6.33 -11.72
N GLU A 53 17.35 -6.24 -10.50
CA GLU A 53 18.09 -5.80 -9.32
C GLU A 53 19.20 -6.78 -8.97
N SER A 54 18.88 -8.08 -8.90
CA SER A 54 19.86 -9.14 -8.60
C SER A 54 20.93 -9.32 -9.67
N SER A 55 20.65 -8.90 -10.91
CA SER A 55 21.61 -8.94 -12.03
C SER A 55 22.41 -7.65 -12.22
N GLY A 56 22.14 -6.60 -11.43
CA GLY A 56 22.87 -5.33 -11.50
C GLY A 56 22.56 -4.49 -12.75
N LEU A 57 21.44 -4.75 -13.43
CA LEU A 57 21.04 -4.05 -14.67
C LEU A 57 20.26 -2.75 -14.41
N MET A 58 19.93 -2.44 -13.14
CA MET A 58 19.15 -1.24 -12.78
C MET A 58 19.78 0.08 -13.25
N PRO A 59 21.10 0.30 -13.20
CA PRO A 59 21.69 1.55 -13.70
C PRO A 59 21.42 1.79 -15.20
N GLU A 60 21.52 0.74 -16.02
CA GLU A 60 21.29 0.84 -17.47
C GLU A 60 19.81 1.05 -17.79
N ILE A 61 18.94 0.22 -17.20
CA ILE A 61 17.49 0.33 -17.40
C ILE A 61 16.96 1.66 -16.85
N GLY A 62 17.44 2.07 -15.69
CA GLY A 62 17.06 3.32 -15.05
C GLY A 62 17.51 4.55 -15.83
N ALA A 63 18.70 4.53 -16.46
CA ALA A 63 19.13 5.56 -17.40
C ALA A 63 18.19 5.66 -18.60
N TRP A 64 17.79 4.52 -19.19
CA TRP A 64 16.82 4.48 -20.28
C TRP A 64 15.45 5.02 -19.83
N VAL A 65 14.94 4.57 -18.67
CA VAL A 65 13.64 5.00 -18.12
C VAL A 65 13.59 6.50 -17.91
N LEU A 66 14.59 7.08 -17.23
CA LEU A 66 14.62 8.52 -16.97
C LEU A 66 14.72 9.32 -18.28
N GLY A 67 15.54 8.87 -19.22
CA GLY A 67 15.68 9.50 -20.53
C GLY A 67 14.40 9.45 -21.37
N GLU A 68 13.72 8.29 -21.43
CA GLU A 68 12.44 8.13 -22.13
C GLU A 68 11.34 8.98 -21.49
N ALA A 69 11.24 8.97 -20.16
CA ALA A 69 10.28 9.79 -19.43
C ALA A 69 10.49 11.28 -19.71
N CYS A 70 11.74 11.76 -19.67
CA CYS A 70 12.04 13.16 -19.93
C CYS A 70 11.71 13.56 -21.39
N ARG A 71 12.01 12.69 -22.37
CA ARG A 71 11.63 12.92 -23.77
C ARG A 71 10.12 12.93 -23.96
N GLN A 72 9.39 11.99 -23.35
CA GLN A 72 7.93 11.98 -23.41
C GLN A 72 7.33 13.26 -22.82
N MET A 73 7.85 13.71 -21.67
CA MET A 73 7.36 14.91 -21.01
C MET A 73 7.62 16.16 -21.83
N ARG A 74 8.77 16.25 -22.52
CA ARG A 74 9.03 17.33 -23.49
C ARG A 74 7.95 17.36 -24.58
N ASP A 75 7.60 16.21 -25.13
CA ASP A 75 6.60 16.12 -26.20
C ASP A 75 5.18 16.49 -25.69
N TRP A 76 4.82 16.10 -24.46
CA TRP A 76 3.57 16.51 -23.84
C TRP A 76 3.52 18.00 -23.48
N ARG A 77 4.64 18.59 -23.06
CA ARG A 77 4.73 20.03 -22.76
C ARG A 77 4.37 20.87 -23.98
N MET A 78 4.69 20.43 -25.20
CA MET A 78 4.28 21.13 -26.42
C MET A 78 2.76 21.13 -26.64
N LEU A 79 2.03 20.25 -25.96
CA LEU A 79 0.58 20.04 -26.11
C LEU A 79 -0.25 20.57 -24.92
N ALA A 80 0.37 20.90 -23.78
CA ALA A 80 -0.34 21.17 -22.52
C ALA A 80 -0.11 22.59 -21.95
N TRP A 81 -1.17 23.19 -21.39
CA TRP A 81 -1.19 24.56 -20.81
C TRP A 81 -1.38 24.59 -19.28
N ARG A 82 -0.90 23.58 -18.55
CA ARG A 82 -1.05 23.50 -17.08
C ARG A 82 0.21 22.98 -16.42
N PRO A 83 0.43 23.27 -15.12
CA PRO A 83 1.46 22.60 -14.34
C PRO A 83 1.14 21.10 -14.31
N PHE A 84 1.92 20.32 -15.05
CA PHE A 84 1.84 18.87 -15.16
C PHE A 84 3.22 18.31 -14.83
N ARG A 85 3.30 17.28 -14.00
CA ARG A 85 4.57 16.64 -13.64
C ARG A 85 4.56 15.17 -14.03
N LEU A 86 5.71 14.69 -14.47
CA LEU A 86 5.94 13.27 -14.70
C LEU A 86 6.82 12.73 -13.56
N ALA A 87 6.24 11.83 -12.78
CA ALA A 87 6.95 11.13 -11.72
C ALA A 87 7.67 9.90 -12.28
N VAL A 88 8.92 9.68 -11.84
CA VAL A 88 9.76 8.56 -12.28
C VAL A 88 10.39 7.89 -11.07
N ASN A 89 10.15 6.59 -10.90
CA ASN A 89 10.78 5.77 -9.88
C ASN A 89 12.28 5.60 -10.13
N VAL A 90 13.09 5.79 -9.09
CA VAL A 90 14.55 5.61 -9.10
C VAL A 90 14.96 4.66 -7.97
N SER A 91 15.71 3.61 -8.30
CA SER A 91 16.14 2.62 -7.31
C SER A 91 17.37 3.08 -6.52
N ALA A 92 17.57 2.47 -5.34
CA ALA A 92 18.73 2.71 -4.47
C ALA A 92 20.07 2.65 -5.21
N SER A 93 20.23 1.66 -6.10
CA SER A 93 21.45 1.42 -6.87
C SER A 93 21.81 2.51 -7.86
N GLN A 94 20.87 3.41 -8.18
CA GLN A 94 21.08 4.55 -9.06
C GLN A 94 21.41 5.83 -8.30
N VAL A 95 21.16 5.86 -6.98
CA VAL A 95 21.44 7.00 -6.13
C VAL A 95 22.85 6.86 -5.57
N GLY A 96 23.79 7.56 -6.20
CA GLY A 96 25.19 7.60 -5.81
C GLY A 96 25.76 9.03 -5.81
N PRO A 97 27.08 9.17 -5.64
CA PRO A 97 27.73 10.48 -5.58
C PRO A 97 27.48 11.37 -6.80
N ASP A 98 27.35 10.76 -7.99
CA ASP A 98 27.15 11.47 -9.27
C ASP A 98 25.67 11.59 -9.67
N PHE A 99 24.73 11.30 -8.75
CA PHE A 99 23.29 11.30 -9.03
C PHE A 99 22.79 12.65 -9.56
N ASP A 100 23.27 13.77 -8.98
CA ASP A 100 22.87 15.10 -9.43
C ASP A 100 23.38 15.40 -10.86
N GLY A 101 24.62 15.03 -11.17
CA GLY A 101 25.22 15.18 -12.48
C GLY A 101 24.50 14.35 -13.54
N TRP A 102 24.16 13.11 -13.21
CA TRP A 102 23.38 12.23 -14.09
C TRP A 102 22.01 12.82 -14.43
N VAL A 103 21.22 13.21 -13.42
CA VAL A 103 19.88 13.77 -13.65
C VAL A 103 19.94 15.07 -14.46
N LYS A 104 20.91 15.96 -14.17
CA LYS A 104 21.15 17.19 -14.94
C LYS A 104 21.49 16.90 -16.39
N GLY A 105 22.31 15.88 -16.66
CA GLY A 105 22.64 15.43 -18.00
C GLY A 105 21.41 14.98 -18.78
N VAL A 106 20.58 14.13 -18.17
CA VAL A 106 19.35 13.63 -18.81
C VAL A 106 18.36 14.75 -19.11
N LEU A 107 18.18 15.70 -18.18
CA LEU A 107 17.32 16.86 -18.40
C LEU A 107 17.83 17.75 -19.54
N ALA A 108 19.15 17.95 -19.63
CA ALA A 108 19.77 18.71 -20.71
C ALA A 108 19.60 18.04 -22.07
N ASP A 109 19.85 16.72 -22.16
CA ASP A 109 19.71 15.93 -23.39
C ASP A 109 18.26 15.90 -23.89
N ALA A 110 17.29 15.89 -22.96
CA ALA A 110 15.87 15.94 -23.28
C ALA A 110 15.32 17.36 -23.47
N GLU A 111 16.13 18.40 -23.26
CA GLU A 111 15.71 19.82 -23.25
C GLU A 111 14.48 20.07 -22.35
N LEU A 112 14.42 19.37 -21.21
CA LEU A 112 13.29 19.41 -20.28
C LEU A 112 13.60 20.35 -19.11
N PRO A 113 12.76 21.38 -18.83
CA PRO A 113 12.88 22.15 -17.60
C PRO A 113 12.64 21.24 -16.39
N ALA A 114 13.50 21.34 -15.38
CA ALA A 114 13.51 20.45 -14.22
C ALA A 114 12.17 20.41 -13.45
N GLU A 115 11.38 21.48 -13.50
CA GLU A 115 10.07 21.60 -12.83
C GLU A 115 9.01 20.58 -13.28
N TYR A 116 9.22 19.95 -14.44
CA TYR A 116 8.33 18.92 -14.98
C TYR A 116 8.69 17.51 -14.49
N LEU A 117 9.85 17.33 -13.86
CA LEU A 117 10.32 16.05 -13.36
C LEU A 117 10.09 15.94 -11.84
N GLU A 118 9.43 14.86 -11.44
CA GLU A 118 9.39 14.40 -10.06
C GLU A 118 10.10 13.05 -9.98
N ILE A 119 11.00 12.88 -9.01
CA ILE A 119 11.73 11.63 -8.77
C ILE A 119 11.13 10.96 -7.54
N GLU A 120 10.72 9.71 -7.69
CA GLU A 120 10.21 8.87 -6.62
C GLU A 120 11.32 7.98 -6.09
N LEU A 121 11.55 8.04 -4.78
CA LEU A 121 12.49 7.22 -4.05
C LEU A 121 11.72 6.45 -2.99
N THR A 122 12.02 5.16 -2.81
CA THR A 122 11.46 4.41 -1.68
C THR A 122 11.87 5.07 -0.36
N GLU A 123 11.05 4.87 0.68
CA GLU A 123 11.30 5.39 2.02
C GLU A 123 12.74 5.12 2.51
N SER A 124 13.23 3.90 2.32
CA SER A 124 14.58 3.49 2.74
C SER A 124 15.70 4.23 1.99
N VAL A 125 15.49 4.58 0.71
CA VAL A 125 16.47 5.36 -0.06
C VAL A 125 16.39 6.83 0.31
N ALA A 126 15.19 7.39 0.42
CA ALA A 126 14.98 8.78 0.74
C ALA A 126 15.51 9.17 2.13
N PHE A 127 15.46 8.25 3.11
CA PHE A 127 15.81 8.55 4.51
C PHE A 127 16.97 7.71 5.09
N GLY A 128 17.45 6.71 4.37
CA GLY A 128 18.45 5.76 4.89
C GLY A 128 19.89 6.25 4.84
N ASP A 129 20.23 7.17 3.92
CA ASP A 129 21.60 7.68 3.77
C ASP A 129 21.64 9.22 3.68
N PRO A 130 22.02 9.94 4.76
CA PRO A 130 22.20 11.39 4.74
C PRO A 130 23.21 11.90 3.71
N ALA A 131 24.12 11.06 3.19
CA ALA A 131 25.12 11.45 2.21
C ALA A 131 24.50 11.89 0.86
N ILE A 132 23.27 11.46 0.55
CA ILE A 132 22.59 11.82 -0.70
C ILE A 132 21.94 13.21 -0.65
N PHE A 133 21.70 13.77 0.55
CA PHE A 133 20.92 15.00 0.71
C PHE A 133 21.49 16.21 -0.05
N PRO A 134 22.81 16.44 -0.11
CA PRO A 134 23.36 17.52 -0.94
C PRO A 134 23.03 17.39 -2.43
N ALA A 135 23.01 16.15 -2.96
CA ALA A 135 22.65 15.89 -4.36
C ALA A 135 21.16 16.16 -4.60
N LEU A 136 20.30 15.71 -3.69
CA LEU A 136 18.86 15.98 -3.76
C LEU A 136 18.57 17.49 -3.67
N ASP A 137 19.24 18.21 -2.76
CA ASP A 137 19.07 19.66 -2.63
C ASP A 137 19.55 20.41 -3.87
N ALA A 138 20.67 20.00 -4.48
CA ALA A 138 21.16 20.60 -5.72
C ALA A 138 20.16 20.42 -6.88
N LEU A 139 19.49 19.27 -6.97
CA LEU A 139 18.44 19.01 -7.94
C LEU A 139 17.15 19.77 -7.63
N ARG A 140 16.78 19.89 -6.35
CA ARG A 140 15.64 20.72 -5.93
C ARG A 140 15.83 22.19 -6.29
N GLN A 141 17.05 22.71 -6.14
CA GLN A 141 17.37 24.11 -6.46
C GLN A 141 17.15 24.46 -7.94
N ILE A 142 17.30 23.49 -8.85
CA ILE A 142 17.03 23.70 -10.28
C ILE A 142 15.55 23.44 -10.65
N GLY A 143 14.76 22.86 -9.75
CA GLY A 143 13.31 22.67 -9.90
C GLY A 143 12.82 21.22 -9.87
N VAL A 144 13.72 20.23 -9.78
CA VAL A 144 13.32 18.82 -9.64
C VAL A 144 12.55 18.63 -8.33
N ARG A 145 11.46 17.87 -8.37
CA ARG A 145 10.72 17.48 -7.17
C ARG A 145 11.09 16.07 -6.74
N PHE A 146 10.94 15.82 -5.45
CA PHE A 146 11.16 14.49 -4.88
C PHE A 146 9.90 14.03 -4.15
N ALA A 147 9.56 12.77 -4.39
CA ALA A 147 8.50 12.06 -3.69
C ALA A 147 9.13 10.88 -2.93
N ALA A 148 8.71 10.70 -1.68
CA ALA A 148 8.97 9.47 -0.94
C ALA A 148 7.82 8.49 -1.18
N ASP A 149 8.14 7.32 -1.73
CA ASP A 149 7.20 6.25 -2.03
C ASP A 149 7.21 5.14 -0.97
N ASP A 150 6.15 4.33 -0.96
CA ASP A 150 5.89 3.27 0.00
C ASP A 150 5.90 3.70 1.47
N PHE A 151 5.57 4.98 1.74
CA PHE A 151 5.65 5.52 3.09
C PHE A 151 4.71 4.79 4.05
N GLY A 152 5.27 4.32 5.17
CA GLY A 152 4.55 3.60 6.23
C GLY A 152 4.82 2.09 6.25
N THR A 153 5.43 1.53 5.21
CA THR A 153 5.77 0.08 5.14
C THR A 153 7.09 -0.27 5.83
N GLY A 154 7.88 0.73 6.23
CA GLY A 154 9.20 0.58 6.85
C GLY A 154 9.35 1.24 8.23
N TYR A 155 10.54 1.08 8.83
CA TYR A 155 10.92 1.70 10.11
C TYR A 155 11.45 3.13 9.91
N SER A 156 10.63 4.12 9.52
CA SER A 156 11.08 5.52 9.53
C SER A 156 10.41 6.37 10.59
N CYS A 157 11.23 6.84 11.53
CA CYS A 157 10.92 7.93 12.42
C CYS A 157 10.65 9.21 11.58
N LEU A 158 9.47 9.82 11.75
CA LEU A 158 9.07 11.15 11.22
C LEU A 158 10.15 12.25 11.37
N GLN A 159 11.14 12.03 12.21
CA GLN A 159 12.32 12.87 12.43
C GLN A 159 13.14 13.13 11.15
N HIS A 160 13.20 12.19 10.19
CA HIS A 160 13.99 12.36 8.95
C HIS A 160 13.27 13.21 7.87
N LEU A 161 11.94 13.39 7.97
CA LEU A 161 11.17 14.29 7.09
C LEU A 161 11.67 15.74 7.16
N LYS A 162 12.30 16.15 8.27
CA LYS A 162 12.83 17.51 8.44
C LYS A 162 14.09 17.78 7.64
N CYS A 163 14.85 16.73 7.30
CA CYS A 163 16.19 16.88 6.72
C CYS A 163 16.24 16.49 5.25
N CYS A 164 15.25 15.72 4.76
CA CYS A 164 15.20 15.29 3.36
C CYS A 164 14.39 16.30 2.52
N PRO A 165 14.89 16.77 1.37
CA PRO A 165 14.25 17.78 0.53
C PRO A 165 13.10 17.20 -0.33
N ILE A 166 12.25 16.35 0.26
CA ILE A 166 11.05 15.83 -0.40
C ILE A 166 9.92 16.85 -0.39
N SER A 167 9.16 16.90 -1.49
CA SER A 167 7.99 17.76 -1.65
C SER A 167 6.67 17.00 -1.60
N THR A 168 6.73 15.68 -1.77
CA THR A 168 5.56 14.80 -1.90
C THR A 168 5.79 13.56 -1.05
N LEU A 169 4.75 13.13 -0.33
CA LEU A 169 4.75 11.89 0.45
C LEU A 169 3.63 11.01 -0.12
N LYS A 170 3.98 9.88 -0.73
CA LYS A 170 3.02 8.91 -1.26
C LYS A 170 2.75 7.87 -0.17
N ILE A 171 1.49 7.79 0.24
CA ILE A 171 1.03 6.77 1.19
C ILE A 171 0.87 5.48 0.39
N ASP A 172 1.46 4.39 0.89
CA ASP A 172 1.36 3.10 0.22
C ASP A 172 -0.12 2.66 0.07
N GLN A 173 -0.41 1.99 -1.04
CA GLN A 173 -1.75 1.54 -1.37
C GLN A 173 -2.33 0.58 -0.31
N SER A 174 -1.49 -0.15 0.44
CA SER A 174 -1.96 -1.03 1.52
C SER A 174 -2.69 -0.24 2.61
N PHE A 175 -2.20 0.95 2.99
CA PHE A 175 -2.90 1.82 3.95
C PHE A 175 -4.21 2.36 3.39
N VAL A 176 -4.27 2.65 2.08
CA VAL A 176 -5.50 3.13 1.43
C VAL A 176 -6.56 2.02 1.36
N ALA A 177 -6.13 0.76 1.21
CA ALA A 177 -7.02 -0.40 1.24
C ALA A 177 -7.63 -0.66 2.64
N VAL A 178 -7.01 -0.13 3.70
CA VAL A 178 -7.38 -0.34 5.10
C VAL A 178 -7.85 0.98 5.75
N ILE A 179 -8.51 1.85 4.99
CA ILE A 179 -9.15 3.04 5.57
C ILE A 179 -10.46 2.62 6.26
N PRO A 180 -10.57 2.76 7.60
CA PRO A 180 -11.80 2.47 8.29
C PRO A 180 -12.87 3.50 7.93
N SER A 181 -14.08 3.02 7.74
CA SER A 181 -15.27 3.84 7.59
C SER A 181 -16.05 3.81 8.90
N VAL A 182 -16.44 4.98 9.40
CA VAL A 182 -17.21 5.13 10.64
C VAL A 182 -18.47 5.93 10.36
N ALA A 183 -19.62 5.36 10.67
CA ALA A 183 -20.90 6.04 10.72
C ALA A 183 -21.28 6.31 12.19
N TYR A 184 -21.29 7.59 12.56
CA TYR A 184 -21.71 8.05 13.88
C TYR A 184 -23.24 8.00 14.02
N THR A 185 -23.77 6.79 14.16
CA THR A 185 -25.17 6.48 14.49
C THR A 185 -25.28 6.00 15.95
N ASP A 186 -26.50 5.77 16.45
CA ASP A 186 -26.70 5.08 17.73
C ASP A 186 -27.48 3.77 17.48
N PRO A 187 -26.81 2.60 17.57
CA PRO A 187 -25.38 2.39 17.84
C PRO A 187 -24.47 2.79 16.66
N GLU A 188 -23.17 3.02 16.92
CA GLU A 188 -22.18 3.33 15.87
C GLU A 188 -21.96 2.12 14.97
N VAL A 189 -21.61 2.38 13.71
CA VAL A 189 -21.23 1.34 12.74
C VAL A 189 -19.85 1.67 12.19
N ALA A 190 -18.92 0.74 12.31
CA ALA A 190 -17.58 0.89 11.76
C ALA A 190 -17.17 -0.36 10.97
N TRP A 191 -16.44 -0.19 9.87
CA TRP A 191 -15.92 -1.30 9.08
C TRP A 191 -14.61 -0.94 8.39
N VAL A 192 -13.80 -1.95 8.09
CA VAL A 192 -12.51 -1.80 7.40
C VAL A 192 -12.21 -3.06 6.58
N GLY A 193 -11.48 -2.90 5.48
CA GLY A 193 -11.12 -3.98 4.58
C GLY A 193 -12.28 -4.51 3.73
N LEU A 194 -12.19 -5.77 3.33
CA LEU A 194 -13.12 -6.42 2.41
C LEU A 194 -14.49 -6.64 3.07
N THR A 195 -15.56 -6.37 2.33
CA THR A 195 -16.95 -6.70 2.72
C THR A 195 -17.40 -8.04 2.13
N GLU A 196 -18.45 -8.65 2.69
CA GLU A 196 -19.02 -9.91 2.15
C GLU A 196 -19.46 -9.76 0.68
N ASP A 197 -20.05 -8.61 0.32
CA ASP A 197 -20.49 -8.34 -1.06
C ASP A 197 -19.31 -8.18 -2.02
N GLN A 198 -18.24 -7.50 -1.59
CA GLN A 198 -17.01 -7.39 -2.38
C GLN A 198 -16.32 -8.74 -2.53
N ALA A 199 -16.21 -9.54 -1.46
CA ALA A 199 -15.65 -10.88 -1.50
C ALA A 199 -16.41 -11.76 -2.51
N LYS A 200 -17.74 -11.72 -2.46
CA LYS A 200 -18.61 -12.43 -3.40
C LYS A 200 -18.44 -11.95 -4.84
N ALA A 201 -18.38 -10.64 -5.06
CA ALA A 201 -18.18 -10.05 -6.39
C ALA A 201 -16.81 -10.41 -6.99
N GLN A 202 -15.79 -10.55 -6.16
CA GLN A 202 -14.41 -10.90 -6.55
C GLN A 202 -14.15 -12.41 -6.58
N GLY A 203 -15.12 -13.24 -6.15
CA GLY A 203 -14.95 -14.69 -6.08
C GLY A 203 -14.03 -15.17 -4.96
N ILE A 204 -13.75 -14.32 -3.97
CA ILE A 204 -12.92 -14.64 -2.81
C ILE A 204 -13.74 -15.47 -1.82
N LYS A 205 -13.24 -16.65 -1.45
CA LYS A 205 -13.84 -17.47 -0.40
C LYS A 205 -13.47 -16.90 0.95
N VAL A 206 -14.47 -16.71 1.81
CA VAL A 206 -14.26 -16.14 3.14
C VAL A 206 -14.90 -16.99 4.23
N LYS A 207 -14.20 -17.11 5.36
CA LYS A 207 -14.72 -17.66 6.60
C LYS A 207 -15.12 -16.50 7.52
N LYS A 208 -16.33 -16.58 8.08
CA LYS A 208 -16.89 -15.52 8.92
C LYS A 208 -16.83 -15.89 10.40
N GLY A 209 -16.30 -14.98 11.19
CA GLY A 209 -16.49 -14.93 12.65
C GLY A 209 -17.53 -13.87 12.98
N LEU A 210 -18.62 -14.23 13.63
CA LEU A 210 -19.65 -13.29 14.08
C LEU A 210 -19.88 -13.49 15.57
N PHE A 211 -19.50 -12.50 16.37
CA PHE A 211 -19.72 -12.49 17.80
C PHE A 211 -20.82 -11.48 18.19
N PRO A 212 -21.99 -11.95 18.65
CA PRO A 212 -23.06 -11.08 19.13
C PRO A 212 -22.70 -10.52 20.51
N TRP A 213 -22.89 -9.22 20.74
CA TRP A 213 -22.58 -8.60 22.03
C TRP A 213 -23.56 -9.00 23.14
N ALA A 214 -24.71 -9.58 22.79
CA ALA A 214 -25.57 -10.32 23.72
C ALA A 214 -24.89 -11.54 24.38
N ALA A 215 -23.70 -11.93 23.92
CA ALA A 215 -22.85 -12.93 24.55
C ALA A 215 -21.67 -12.32 25.35
N SER A 216 -21.46 -10.99 25.31
CA SER A 216 -20.42 -10.32 26.09
C SER A 216 -20.99 -9.89 27.45
N GLY A 217 -20.38 -10.38 28.53
CA GLY A 217 -20.72 -9.94 29.88
C GLY A 217 -20.56 -8.43 30.07
N ARG A 218 -19.56 -7.81 29.43
CA ARG A 218 -19.36 -6.35 29.47
C ARG A 218 -20.47 -5.59 28.74
N ALA A 219 -20.85 -6.03 27.54
CA ALA A 219 -21.90 -5.35 26.77
C ALA A 219 -23.26 -5.43 27.47
N ILE A 220 -23.60 -6.60 28.04
CA ILE A 220 -24.81 -6.78 28.86
C ILE A 220 -24.77 -5.85 30.08
N ALA A 221 -23.63 -5.78 30.80
CA ALA A 221 -23.49 -4.93 31.97
C ALA A 221 -23.65 -3.43 31.66
N ASN A 222 -23.30 -3.02 30.43
CA ASN A 222 -23.46 -1.65 29.96
C ASN A 222 -24.84 -1.37 29.35
N GLY A 223 -25.73 -2.38 29.26
CA GLY A 223 -27.04 -2.26 28.60
C GLY A 223 -26.93 -1.98 27.10
N ARG A 224 -25.87 -2.48 26.46
CA ARG A 224 -25.51 -2.23 25.06
C ARG A 224 -25.30 -3.55 24.31
N ASP A 225 -26.17 -4.52 24.55
CA ASP A 225 -26.08 -5.88 24.01
C ASP A 225 -26.64 -6.03 22.59
N GLU A 226 -27.16 -4.95 22.00
CA GLU A 226 -27.65 -4.89 20.61
C GLU A 226 -26.55 -5.01 19.55
N GLY A 227 -25.29 -4.86 19.95
CA GLY A 227 -24.12 -4.82 19.06
C GLY A 227 -23.65 -6.18 18.56
N PHE A 228 -22.69 -6.15 17.63
CA PHE A 228 -21.94 -7.32 17.20
C PHE A 228 -20.58 -6.94 16.61
N THR A 229 -19.66 -7.90 16.65
CA THR A 229 -18.36 -7.83 15.96
C THR A 229 -18.32 -8.92 14.90
N LYS A 230 -17.91 -8.56 13.68
CA LYS A 230 -17.80 -9.47 12.55
C LYS A 230 -16.41 -9.37 11.94
N LEU A 231 -15.76 -10.51 11.71
CA LEU A 231 -14.48 -10.63 11.02
C LEU A 231 -14.60 -11.57 9.82
N LEU A 232 -13.88 -11.26 8.76
CA LEU A 232 -13.77 -12.07 7.55
C LEU A 232 -12.32 -12.52 7.37
N PHE A 233 -12.12 -13.82 7.21
CA PHE A 233 -10.82 -14.44 6.98
C PHE A 233 -10.81 -15.10 5.61
N ASP A 234 -9.64 -15.18 4.97
CA ASP A 234 -9.48 -15.97 3.74
C ASP A 234 -9.82 -17.45 4.01
N ASP A 235 -10.60 -18.07 3.13
CA ASP A 235 -10.93 -19.50 3.16
C ASP A 235 -10.56 -20.18 1.84
N SER A 236 -9.59 -19.60 1.12
CA SER A 236 -9.00 -20.20 -0.05
C SER A 236 -8.20 -21.46 0.32
N PRO A 237 -8.09 -22.46 -0.59
CA PRO A 237 -7.28 -23.66 -0.35
C PRO A 237 -5.79 -23.38 -0.06
N GLU A 238 -5.31 -22.22 -0.52
CA GLU A 238 -3.91 -21.76 -0.42
C GLU A 238 -3.65 -20.97 0.88
N ALA A 239 -4.71 -20.56 1.58
CA ALA A 239 -4.65 -19.69 2.75
C ALA A 239 -3.87 -20.28 3.94
N GLY A 240 -3.64 -21.60 3.94
CA GLY A 240 -2.89 -22.32 4.98
C GLY A 240 -1.48 -22.76 4.60
N SER A 241 -0.97 -22.42 3.40
CA SER A 241 0.30 -22.99 2.88
C SER A 241 1.52 -22.05 2.93
N GLY A 242 1.37 -20.78 3.29
CA GLY A 242 2.44 -19.77 3.17
C GLY A 242 3.47 -19.74 4.30
N ASP A 243 3.04 -19.81 5.57
CA ASP A 243 3.87 -19.34 6.70
C ASP A 243 4.08 -20.40 7.81
N GLY A 244 4.31 -21.67 7.45
CA GLY A 244 4.65 -22.74 8.42
C GLY A 244 3.52 -23.16 9.38
N HIS A 245 2.33 -22.57 9.26
CA HIS A 245 1.14 -22.84 10.05
C HIS A 245 0.13 -23.73 9.30
N ALA A 246 0.63 -24.78 8.64
CA ALA A 246 -0.20 -25.76 7.95
C ALA A 246 -1.15 -26.45 8.94
N GLY A 247 -2.46 -26.19 8.84
CA GLY A 247 -3.49 -26.97 9.54
C GLY A 247 -4.63 -26.21 10.25
N ARG A 248 -4.77 -24.89 10.11
CA ARG A 248 -5.70 -24.10 10.95
C ARG A 248 -7.08 -23.74 10.34
N GLY A 249 -7.38 -24.16 9.11
CA GLY A 249 -8.75 -24.08 8.55
C GLY A 249 -9.33 -22.67 8.33
N HIS A 250 -8.47 -21.66 8.24
CA HIS A 250 -8.72 -20.28 7.79
C HIS A 250 -7.36 -19.59 7.54
N GLY A 251 -7.32 -18.58 6.68
CA GLY A 251 -6.16 -17.74 6.40
C GLY A 251 -6.20 -16.39 7.10
N LYS A 252 -5.51 -15.42 6.49
CA LYS A 252 -5.34 -14.06 7.02
C LYS A 252 -6.66 -13.30 7.06
N ILE A 253 -6.78 -12.35 7.99
CA ILE A 253 -7.92 -11.44 8.04
C ILE A 253 -7.97 -10.57 6.76
N LEU A 254 -9.16 -10.45 6.20
CA LEU A 254 -9.43 -9.68 4.98
C LEU A 254 -10.26 -8.43 5.23
N GLY A 255 -11.05 -8.43 6.31
CA GLY A 255 -11.93 -7.33 6.66
C GLY A 255 -12.68 -7.58 7.97
N GLY A 256 -13.30 -6.54 8.49
CA GLY A 256 -14.12 -6.64 9.69
C GLY A 256 -15.05 -5.45 9.85
N GLY A 257 -16.09 -5.64 10.66
CA GLY A 257 -17.06 -4.63 10.97
C GLY A 257 -17.64 -4.79 12.37
N MET A 258 -17.98 -3.68 12.98
CA MET A 258 -18.50 -3.59 14.33
C MET A 258 -19.73 -2.70 14.34
N VAL A 259 -20.75 -3.12 15.10
CA VAL A 259 -21.92 -2.31 15.41
C VAL A 259 -22.03 -2.28 16.92
N GLY A 260 -22.05 -1.10 17.51
CA GLY A 260 -22.12 -0.96 18.97
C GLY A 260 -21.47 0.31 19.49
N THR A 261 -21.54 0.52 20.79
CA THR A 261 -20.89 1.66 21.44
C THR A 261 -19.38 1.59 21.23
N HIS A 262 -18.74 2.71 20.85
CA HIS A 262 -17.30 2.80 20.58
C HIS A 262 -16.82 1.93 19.40
N ALA A 263 -17.71 1.54 18.48
CA ALA A 263 -17.31 0.80 17.29
C ALA A 263 -16.27 1.58 16.47
N GLY A 264 -16.42 2.91 16.36
CA GLY A 264 -15.45 3.77 15.67
C GLY A 264 -14.08 3.83 16.37
N ASP A 265 -14.05 3.77 17.70
CA ASP A 265 -12.80 3.79 18.46
C ASP A 265 -12.06 2.44 18.36
N MET A 266 -12.79 1.33 18.27
CA MET A 266 -12.24 -0.03 18.27
C MET A 266 -11.86 -0.56 16.89
N ILE A 267 -12.39 0.01 15.80
CA ILE A 267 -12.11 -0.48 14.44
C ILE A 267 -10.62 -0.44 14.06
N GLY A 268 -9.84 0.42 14.74
CA GLY A 268 -8.39 0.50 14.57
C GLY A 268 -7.65 -0.80 14.88
N GLU A 269 -8.13 -1.61 15.83
CA GLU A 269 -7.55 -2.92 16.14
C GLU A 269 -7.72 -3.90 14.96
N ILE A 270 -8.86 -3.83 14.27
CA ILE A 270 -9.12 -4.65 13.07
C ILE A 270 -8.27 -4.14 11.90
N ALA A 271 -8.12 -2.82 11.75
CA ALA A 271 -7.24 -2.22 10.75
C ALA A 271 -5.80 -2.71 10.92
N LEU A 272 -5.27 -2.63 12.15
CA LEU A 272 -3.93 -3.11 12.49
C LEU A 272 -3.77 -4.61 12.23
N ALA A 273 -4.77 -5.43 12.58
CA ALA A 273 -4.72 -6.87 12.32
C ALA A 273 -4.62 -7.20 10.82
N ILE A 274 -5.30 -6.42 9.96
CA ILE A 274 -5.21 -6.54 8.49
C ILE A 274 -3.82 -6.14 8.00
N GLU A 275 -3.28 -5.00 8.48
CA GLU A 275 -1.93 -4.54 8.13
C GLU A 275 -0.86 -5.57 8.52
N MET A 276 -1.01 -6.21 9.69
CA MET A 276 -0.10 -7.24 10.16
C MET A 276 -0.29 -8.60 9.47
N GLY A 277 -1.33 -8.76 8.65
CA GLY A 277 -1.66 -10.04 8.01
C GLY A 277 -1.97 -11.15 9.02
N ALA A 278 -2.59 -10.80 10.15
CA ALA A 278 -2.88 -11.71 11.26
C ALA A 278 -3.88 -12.81 10.89
N ASP A 279 -3.72 -13.99 11.46
CA ASP A 279 -4.74 -15.05 11.41
C ASP A 279 -5.71 -14.97 12.62
N ALA A 280 -6.76 -15.80 12.64
CA ALA A 280 -7.73 -15.74 13.73
C ALA A 280 -7.15 -16.20 15.09
N VAL A 281 -6.05 -16.96 15.09
CA VAL A 281 -5.35 -17.37 16.32
C VAL A 281 -4.52 -16.23 16.88
N ASP A 282 -3.85 -15.45 16.02
CA ASP A 282 -3.11 -14.25 16.41
C ASP A 282 -4.06 -13.26 17.09
N ILE A 283 -5.22 -12.99 16.45
CA ILE A 283 -6.24 -12.09 16.99
C ILE A 283 -6.87 -12.65 18.27
N GLY A 284 -7.26 -13.93 18.28
CA GLY A 284 -7.88 -14.57 19.45
C GLY A 284 -6.97 -14.61 20.69
N LYS A 285 -5.64 -14.66 20.49
CA LYS A 285 -4.65 -14.67 21.60
C LYS A 285 -4.16 -13.29 22.01
N THR A 286 -4.67 -12.23 21.39
CA THR A 286 -4.26 -10.86 21.71
C THR A 286 -4.68 -10.51 23.14
N ILE A 287 -3.71 -10.03 23.94
CA ILE A 287 -3.96 -9.58 25.31
C ILE A 287 -4.73 -8.28 25.25
N HIS A 288 -5.91 -8.26 25.85
CA HIS A 288 -6.76 -7.08 25.96
C HIS A 288 -7.14 -6.84 27.44
N PRO A 289 -7.34 -5.58 27.85
CA PRO A 289 -7.83 -5.28 29.19
C PRO A 289 -9.24 -5.85 29.38
N HIS A 290 -9.43 -6.63 30.44
CA HIS A 290 -10.73 -7.21 30.78
C HIS A 290 -11.33 -6.55 32.03
N PRO A 291 -12.66 -6.28 32.06
CA PRO A 291 -13.62 -6.48 30.97
C PRO A 291 -13.72 -5.23 30.08
N THR A 292 -13.64 -5.35 28.75
CA THR A 292 -13.85 -4.25 27.78
C THR A 292 -14.59 -4.75 26.54
N LEU A 293 -15.23 -3.86 25.79
CA LEU A 293 -15.91 -4.24 24.54
C LEU A 293 -14.94 -4.74 23.46
N GLY A 294 -13.64 -4.40 23.57
CA GLY A 294 -12.58 -4.86 22.67
C GLY A 294 -12.38 -6.37 22.68
N GLU A 295 -12.76 -7.06 23.76
CA GLU A 295 -12.72 -8.54 23.85
C GLU A 295 -13.55 -9.21 22.73
N SER A 296 -14.59 -8.52 22.25
CA SER A 296 -15.47 -9.02 21.18
C SER A 296 -14.73 -9.26 19.85
N ILE A 297 -13.60 -8.58 19.62
CA ILE A 297 -12.75 -8.80 18.44
C ILE A 297 -12.05 -10.16 18.54
N GLY A 298 -11.44 -10.45 19.70
CA GLY A 298 -10.84 -11.75 19.98
C GLY A 298 -11.87 -12.88 19.93
N MET A 299 -13.04 -12.67 20.56
CA MET A 299 -14.12 -13.65 20.53
C MET A 299 -14.68 -13.89 19.12
N ALA A 300 -14.78 -12.85 18.27
CA ALA A 300 -15.16 -13.03 16.87
C ALA A 300 -14.13 -13.86 16.09
N ALA A 301 -12.84 -13.68 16.37
CA ALA A 301 -11.78 -14.50 15.80
C ALA A 301 -11.87 -15.96 16.28
N GLU A 302 -12.13 -16.18 17.56
CA GLU A 302 -12.38 -17.53 18.12
C GLU A 302 -13.63 -18.19 17.55
N VAL A 303 -14.68 -17.43 17.21
CA VAL A 303 -15.86 -17.93 16.51
C VAL A 303 -15.47 -18.40 15.10
N ALA A 304 -14.66 -17.63 14.37
CA ALA A 304 -14.14 -18.05 13.06
C ALA A 304 -13.25 -19.29 13.15
N HIS A 305 -12.42 -19.38 14.20
CA HIS A 305 -11.57 -20.54 14.46
C HIS A 305 -12.40 -21.78 14.89
N GLY A 306 -13.54 -21.57 15.57
CA GLY A 306 -14.40 -22.62 16.11
C GLY A 306 -14.06 -23.00 17.55
N SER A 307 -13.32 -22.16 18.28
CA SER A 307 -12.94 -22.38 19.70
C SER A 307 -13.77 -21.56 20.69
N CYS A 308 -14.58 -20.61 20.25
CA CYS A 308 -15.38 -19.77 21.14
C CYS A 308 -16.47 -20.59 21.85
N THR A 309 -16.51 -20.55 23.18
CA THR A 309 -17.50 -21.25 24.01
C THR A 309 -18.64 -20.36 24.49
N ASP A 310 -18.51 -19.04 24.34
CA ASP A 310 -19.43 -18.06 24.93
C ASP A 310 -20.63 -17.73 24.04
N VAL A 311 -20.64 -18.20 22.79
CA VAL A 311 -21.75 -17.98 21.87
C VAL A 311 -22.96 -18.88 22.20
N PRO A 312 -24.20 -18.33 22.15
CA PRO A 312 -25.41 -19.13 22.27
C PRO A 312 -25.46 -20.25 21.21
N PRO A 313 -26.06 -21.42 21.51
CA PRO A 313 -26.19 -22.48 20.55
C PRO A 313 -26.94 -22.02 19.30
N ALA A 314 -26.42 -22.38 18.13
CA ALA A 314 -27.08 -22.08 16.85
C ALA A 314 -28.51 -22.61 16.87
N ARG A 315 -29.50 -21.75 16.57
CA ARG A 315 -30.88 -22.18 16.37
C ARG A 315 -30.90 -23.11 15.15
N LYS A 316 -31.24 -24.39 15.38
CA LYS A 316 -31.45 -25.40 14.34
C LYS A 316 -32.66 -25.06 13.48
#